data_AF-A0A930PKC6-F1
#
_entry.id   AF-A0A930PKC6-F1
#
_cell.length_a   1.000
_cell.length_b   1.000
_cell.length_c   1.000
_cell.angle_alpha   90.00
_cell.angle_beta   90.00
_cell.angle_gamma   90.00
#
_symmetry.space_group_name_H-M   'P 1'
#
loop_
_entity.id
_entity.type
_entity.pdbx_description
1 polymer ?
#
loop_
_entity_poly.entity_id
_entity_poly.type
_entity_poly.pdbx_seq_one_letter_code
_entity_poly.pdbx_strand_id
1 'polypeptide(L)'
;MTAFPKTSKNLSRRGFIGASALAPAALMLQAGEAHAAANTRAQLAAVHSGSPAHQLLYKTDEFFIAHRGAGNISPEHTAYAYAESVRRGALAVEISVRTTSDGQFVCMHDTNIKRTTGASMDVRGHTLAELRQHKVDMRQNLGEKTGLYDIPTLEEAIAAVDAVPAGGEYASVGGKKVVLFLEAKDGPAQAGLVKFITERGLQRRTVIKMYRDGSGGFKPTSRYLKLANSAGCATWCYFDGGDPIDKISAMARHENVDAIGVPYYEKPTGASQGSMSEENVRALTGLGKAVIVWEIHRRSAYEKYKALGVKGFMCPDPYWVIGDPFDASVKIKTGQRPHGMLPADPSVAADMPDLTGAAIVHNQRYDESVLLGPLANYTTRDKYTLDFSMKWTSAVPKQDGHYGYIAFGREHDGAFGIGKKFAAKQEDGTYVLAIRPNYRGGSVAQILCFEPNQASPRVLHTMKLRQKVTTGQALNCKIVLNKNSFYYTVNGQYSSPINHSAYRGPYVHFGRFHGTNDGGPLELTRIEARQSWI
;
A
#
# COMPACT_ATOMS: atom_id res chain seq x y z
N MET A 1 -48.35 61.63 14.61
CA MET A 1 -49.09 60.51 15.21
C MET A 1 -50.45 60.40 14.52
N THR A 2 -51.02 59.19 14.46
CA THR A 2 -52.26 58.74 13.78
C THR A 2 -52.24 58.42 12.27
N ALA A 3 -52.64 57.16 11.99
CA ALA A 3 -53.51 56.63 10.92
C ALA A 3 -52.96 56.17 9.53
N PHE A 4 -53.27 54.88 9.25
CA PHE A 4 -53.21 54.06 8.01
C PHE A 4 -54.13 54.56 6.86
N PRO A 5 -54.37 53.83 5.73
CA PRO A 5 -53.51 53.17 4.71
C PRO A 5 -53.94 53.51 3.25
N LYS A 6 -53.29 52.96 2.20
CA LYS A 6 -53.87 52.85 0.84
C LYS A 6 -53.51 51.55 0.10
N THR A 7 -54.56 50.88 -0.38
CA THR A 7 -54.60 49.74 -1.32
C THR A 7 -54.85 50.20 -2.76
N SER A 8 -54.40 49.43 -3.77
CA SER A 8 -55.08 49.13 -5.07
C SER A 8 -54.12 48.29 -5.96
N LYS A 9 -54.47 47.39 -6.90
CA LYS A 9 -55.63 47.19 -7.79
C LYS A 9 -55.80 45.71 -8.20
N ASN A 10 -57.03 45.34 -8.59
CA ASN A 10 -57.43 44.16 -9.38
C ASN A 10 -57.09 44.32 -10.89
N LEU A 11 -57.02 43.21 -11.67
CA LEU A 11 -57.88 42.93 -12.85
C LEU A 11 -57.57 41.63 -13.65
N SER A 12 -58.60 40.78 -13.71
CA SER A 12 -59.23 39.99 -14.80
C SER A 12 -58.50 39.04 -15.80
N ARG A 13 -59.18 37.89 -15.96
CA ARG A 13 -59.15 36.82 -16.99
C ARG A 13 -59.28 37.30 -18.46
N ARG A 14 -58.56 36.62 -19.36
CA ARG A 14 -59.01 36.24 -20.73
C ARG A 14 -58.49 34.84 -21.06
N GLY A 15 -59.37 34.00 -21.61
CA GLY A 15 -59.14 32.58 -21.84
C GLY A 15 -58.38 32.25 -23.13
N PHE A 16 -57.95 31.00 -23.20
CA PHE A 16 -57.59 30.31 -24.44
C PHE A 16 -58.08 28.86 -24.34
N ILE A 17 -58.98 28.49 -25.24
CA ILE A 17 -59.35 27.11 -25.58
C ILE A 17 -58.53 26.73 -26.82
N GLY A 18 -57.93 25.54 -26.81
CA GLY A 18 -57.58 24.79 -28.03
C GLY A 18 -56.10 24.50 -28.23
N ALA A 19 -55.67 23.27 -27.91
CA ALA A 19 -54.80 22.41 -28.71
C ALA A 19 -54.36 21.17 -27.92
N SER A 20 -55.21 20.14 -27.89
CA SER A 20 -54.83 18.76 -27.60
C SER A 20 -54.49 18.06 -28.93
N ALA A 21 -53.26 17.53 -29.08
CA ALA A 21 -52.93 16.33 -29.90
C ALA A 21 -51.41 16.02 -30.09
N LEU A 22 -50.47 16.51 -29.27
CA LEU A 22 -49.03 16.14 -29.42
C LEU A 22 -48.42 15.34 -28.25
N ALA A 23 -49.17 15.09 -27.17
CA ALA A 23 -48.67 14.39 -26.01
C ALA A 23 -48.41 12.87 -26.19
N PRO A 24 -49.17 12.08 -26.98
CA PRO A 24 -48.97 10.63 -27.03
C PRO A 24 -47.68 10.22 -27.74
N ALA A 25 -47.28 10.97 -28.78
CA ALA A 25 -46.11 10.64 -29.59
C ALA A 25 -44.80 10.90 -28.84
N ALA A 26 -44.72 11.97 -28.05
CA ALA A 26 -43.54 12.28 -27.25
C ALA A 26 -43.36 11.28 -26.07
N LEU A 27 -44.45 10.84 -25.44
CA LEU A 27 -44.41 9.77 -24.44
C LEU A 27 -44.04 8.42 -25.04
N MET A 28 -44.54 8.09 -26.24
CA MET A 28 -44.18 6.86 -26.95
C MET A 28 -42.71 6.85 -27.41
N LEU A 29 -42.17 8.00 -27.85
CA LEU A 29 -40.75 8.13 -28.18
C LEU A 29 -39.86 7.98 -26.94
N GLN A 30 -40.21 8.65 -25.84
CA GLN A 30 -39.47 8.53 -24.57
C GLN A 30 -39.54 7.12 -23.98
N ALA A 31 -40.71 6.46 -24.08
CA ALA A 31 -40.87 5.07 -23.67
C ALA A 31 -40.06 4.13 -24.58
N GLY A 32 -40.03 4.39 -25.89
CA GLY A 32 -39.22 3.64 -26.87
C GLY A 32 -37.71 3.78 -26.63
N GLU A 33 -37.23 4.98 -26.36
CA GLU A 33 -35.83 5.26 -25.99
C GLU A 33 -35.45 4.62 -24.66
N ALA A 34 -36.31 4.70 -23.64
CA ALA A 34 -36.10 4.05 -22.35
C ALA A 34 -36.07 2.52 -22.48
N HIS A 35 -36.93 1.94 -23.33
CA HIS A 35 -36.98 0.51 -23.57
C HIS A 35 -35.80 0.00 -24.39
N ALA A 36 -35.36 0.77 -25.40
CA ALA A 36 -34.14 0.49 -26.16
C ALA A 36 -32.88 0.56 -25.28
N ALA A 37 -32.79 1.55 -24.39
CA ALA A 37 -31.71 1.66 -23.42
C ALA A 37 -31.72 0.49 -22.41
N ALA A 38 -32.90 0.07 -21.94
CA ALA A 38 -33.04 -1.09 -21.05
C ALA A 38 -32.64 -2.42 -21.73
N ASN A 39 -33.00 -2.63 -23.01
CA ASN A 39 -32.60 -3.82 -23.77
C ASN A 39 -31.10 -3.86 -24.07
N THR A 40 -30.51 -2.73 -24.46
CA THR A 40 -29.05 -2.60 -24.65
C THR A 40 -28.31 -2.89 -23.35
N ARG A 41 -28.89 -2.50 -22.21
CA ARG A 41 -28.33 -2.68 -20.87
C ARG A 41 -28.46 -4.10 -20.33
N ALA A 42 -29.57 -4.80 -20.58
CA ALA A 42 -29.71 -6.23 -20.29
C ALA A 42 -28.73 -7.05 -21.14
N GLN A 43 -28.53 -6.66 -22.40
CA GLN A 43 -27.51 -7.25 -23.27
C GLN A 43 -26.09 -6.96 -22.77
N LEU A 44 -25.77 -5.72 -22.36
CA LEU A 44 -24.46 -5.40 -21.78
C LEU A 44 -24.21 -6.16 -20.47
N ALA A 45 -25.19 -6.24 -19.56
CA ALA A 45 -25.07 -7.02 -18.32
C ALA A 45 -24.87 -8.51 -18.60
N ALA A 46 -25.59 -9.07 -19.58
CA ALA A 46 -25.39 -10.45 -20.04
C ALA A 46 -24.01 -10.64 -20.70
N VAL A 47 -23.51 -9.67 -21.46
CA VAL A 47 -22.16 -9.67 -22.03
C VAL A 47 -21.10 -9.61 -20.92
N HIS A 48 -21.31 -8.82 -19.86
CA HIS A 48 -20.36 -8.73 -18.73
C HIS A 48 -20.36 -9.98 -17.87
N SER A 49 -21.47 -10.71 -17.80
CA SER A 49 -21.52 -11.98 -17.09
C SER A 49 -20.41 -12.92 -17.61
N GLY A 50 -19.53 -13.32 -16.71
CA GLY A 50 -18.38 -14.18 -17.04
C GLY A 50 -17.13 -13.49 -17.61
N SER A 51 -17.09 -12.16 -17.74
CA SER A 51 -15.83 -11.44 -18.08
C SER A 51 -14.81 -11.52 -16.95
N PRO A 52 -13.48 -11.45 -17.21
CA PRO A 52 -12.49 -11.43 -16.13
C PRO A 52 -12.73 -10.34 -15.09
N ALA A 53 -13.08 -9.12 -15.52
CA ALA A 53 -13.39 -8.02 -14.60
C ALA A 53 -14.64 -8.32 -13.74
N HIS A 54 -15.69 -8.87 -14.35
CA HIS A 54 -16.90 -9.24 -13.62
C HIS A 54 -16.66 -10.41 -12.66
N GLN A 55 -15.91 -11.44 -13.08
CA GLN A 55 -15.55 -12.56 -12.22
C GLN A 55 -14.75 -12.08 -11.00
N LEU A 56 -13.79 -11.18 -11.22
CA LEU A 56 -13.01 -10.59 -10.13
C LEU A 56 -13.91 -9.82 -9.14
N LEU A 57 -14.74 -8.89 -9.62
CA LEU A 57 -15.52 -8.01 -8.75
C LEU A 57 -16.71 -8.70 -8.06
N TYR A 58 -17.39 -9.63 -8.75
CA TYR A 58 -18.68 -10.17 -8.29
C TYR A 58 -18.66 -11.64 -7.86
N LYS A 59 -17.64 -12.41 -8.27
CA LYS A 59 -17.58 -13.86 -8.05
C LYS A 59 -16.37 -14.31 -7.26
N THR A 60 -15.40 -13.43 -7.05
CA THR A 60 -14.22 -13.72 -6.23
C THR A 60 -14.49 -13.24 -4.81
N ASP A 61 -14.31 -14.13 -3.83
CA ASP A 61 -14.54 -13.79 -2.42
C ASP A 61 -13.49 -12.83 -1.88
N GLU A 62 -12.26 -12.93 -2.41
CA GLU A 62 -11.13 -12.10 -2.03
C GLU A 62 -10.17 -11.95 -3.20
N PHE A 63 -9.74 -10.72 -3.49
CA PHE A 63 -8.77 -10.45 -4.55
C PHE A 63 -7.81 -9.32 -4.21
N PHE A 64 -6.61 -9.41 -4.79
CA PHE A 64 -5.58 -8.41 -4.67
C PHE A 64 -5.30 -7.77 -6.02
N ILE A 65 -5.02 -6.47 -5.99
CA ILE A 65 -4.60 -5.69 -7.15
C ILE A 65 -3.16 -5.25 -6.89
N ALA A 66 -2.24 -5.67 -7.76
CA ALA A 66 -0.84 -5.29 -7.69
C ALA A 66 -0.72 -3.79 -8.01
N HIS A 67 -0.64 -2.97 -6.95
CA HIS A 67 -0.61 -1.52 -7.06
C HIS A 67 0.65 -1.09 -7.80
N ARG A 68 0.49 -0.41 -8.93
CA ARG A 68 1.57 0.05 -9.81
C ARG A 68 2.53 -1.06 -10.25
N GLY A 69 2.06 -2.31 -10.32
CA GLY A 69 2.89 -3.49 -10.59
C GLY A 69 3.66 -4.00 -9.36
N ALA A 70 3.07 -3.92 -8.17
CA ALA A 70 3.69 -4.30 -6.89
C ALA A 70 4.91 -3.42 -6.54
N GLY A 71 4.65 -2.11 -6.40
CA GLY A 71 5.67 -1.06 -6.21
C GLY A 71 6.57 -1.18 -4.97
N ASN A 72 6.24 -2.03 -3.99
CA ASN A 72 7.08 -2.23 -2.80
C ASN A 72 8.23 -3.23 -3.04
N ILE A 73 8.19 -3.97 -4.15
CA ILE A 73 9.16 -5.03 -4.49
C ILE A 73 9.64 -4.96 -5.94
N SER A 74 9.05 -4.10 -6.75
CA SER A 74 9.42 -3.86 -8.14
C SER A 74 9.36 -2.35 -8.45
N PRO A 75 10.19 -1.84 -9.37
CA PRO A 75 10.19 -0.42 -9.71
C PRO A 75 8.84 -0.06 -10.34
N GLU A 76 8.07 0.74 -9.62
CA GLU A 76 6.67 1.02 -9.95
C GLU A 76 6.47 1.53 -11.39
N HIS A 77 5.32 1.18 -11.98
CA HIS A 77 4.92 1.58 -13.32
C HIS A 77 5.92 1.27 -14.45
N THR A 78 6.72 0.22 -14.30
CA THR A 78 7.58 -0.30 -15.37
C THR A 78 6.96 -1.54 -16.03
N ALA A 79 7.28 -1.78 -17.31
CA ALA A 79 6.86 -3.00 -18.00
C ALA A 79 7.33 -4.27 -17.26
N TYR A 80 8.52 -4.22 -16.65
CA TYR A 80 9.05 -5.28 -15.80
C TYR A 80 8.14 -5.54 -14.59
N ALA A 81 7.76 -4.50 -13.84
CA ALA A 81 6.93 -4.63 -12.65
C ALA A 81 5.57 -5.26 -12.95
N TYR A 82 4.93 -4.87 -14.06
CA TYR A 82 3.68 -5.50 -14.47
C TYR A 82 3.85 -6.98 -14.82
N ALA A 83 4.82 -7.32 -15.67
CA ALA A 83 5.08 -8.71 -16.03
C ALA A 83 5.45 -9.57 -14.82
N GLU A 84 6.28 -9.05 -13.91
CA GLU A 84 6.66 -9.73 -12.68
C GLU A 84 5.46 -9.96 -11.76
N SER A 85 4.59 -8.95 -11.61
CA SER A 85 3.41 -9.13 -10.77
C SER A 85 2.49 -10.25 -11.28
N VAL A 86 2.33 -10.36 -12.60
CA VAL A 86 1.54 -11.43 -13.23
C VAL A 86 2.23 -12.78 -13.13
N ARG A 87 3.56 -12.83 -13.31
CA ARG A 87 4.36 -14.05 -13.13
C ARG A 87 4.20 -14.61 -11.73
N ARG A 88 4.06 -13.73 -10.74
CA ARG A 88 3.79 -14.06 -9.34
C ARG A 88 2.32 -14.34 -9.01
N GLY A 89 1.46 -14.49 -10.02
CA GLY A 89 0.07 -14.90 -9.81
C GLY A 89 -0.91 -13.77 -9.51
N ALA A 90 -0.55 -12.50 -9.71
CA ALA A 90 -1.51 -11.40 -9.57
C ALA A 90 -2.69 -11.58 -10.53
N LEU A 91 -3.91 -11.52 -10.00
CA LEU A 91 -5.15 -11.56 -10.79
C LEU A 91 -5.49 -10.21 -11.40
N ALA A 92 -4.93 -9.13 -10.85
CA ALA A 92 -5.14 -7.78 -11.31
C ALA A 92 -3.89 -6.90 -11.11
N VAL A 93 -3.70 -5.95 -12.02
CA VAL A 93 -2.64 -4.93 -11.94
C VAL A 93 -3.26 -3.54 -12.07
N GLU A 94 -2.71 -2.58 -11.33
CA GLU A 94 -3.12 -1.17 -11.43
C GLU A 94 -2.12 -0.35 -12.24
N ILE A 95 -2.64 0.49 -13.13
CA ILE A 95 -1.87 1.30 -14.07
C ILE A 95 -2.44 2.72 -14.07
N SER A 96 -1.61 3.67 -13.68
CA SER A 96 -1.89 5.10 -13.81
C SER A 96 -1.40 5.61 -15.17
N VAL A 97 -2.24 6.35 -15.88
CA VAL A 97 -1.99 6.81 -17.24
C VAL A 97 -1.99 8.33 -17.29
N ARG A 98 -0.98 8.89 -17.96
CA ARG A 98 -0.86 10.32 -18.30
C ARG A 98 -0.58 10.50 -19.78
N THR A 99 -0.90 11.70 -20.29
CA THR A 99 -0.66 12.06 -21.68
C THR A 99 0.60 12.92 -21.80
N THR A 100 1.53 12.54 -22.67
CA THR A 100 2.72 13.34 -23.04
C THR A 100 2.36 14.48 -24.00
N SER A 101 3.29 15.39 -24.27
CA SER A 101 3.05 16.52 -25.21
C SER A 101 2.85 16.07 -26.66
N ASP A 102 3.41 14.92 -27.05
CA ASP A 102 3.23 14.24 -28.33
C ASP A 102 2.06 13.23 -28.34
N GLY A 103 1.19 13.29 -27.33
CA GLY A 103 -0.08 12.55 -27.30
C GLY A 103 0.02 11.07 -26.95
N GLN A 104 1.17 10.60 -26.46
CA GLN A 104 1.36 9.21 -26.03
C GLN A 104 0.79 8.99 -24.63
N PHE A 105 0.23 7.81 -24.40
CA PHE A 105 -0.14 7.36 -23.05
C PHE A 105 1.04 6.69 -22.38
N VAL A 106 1.51 7.28 -21.28
CA VAL A 106 2.61 6.75 -20.45
C VAL A 106 2.09 6.28 -19.10
N CYS A 107 2.71 5.20 -18.61
CA CYS A 107 2.43 4.70 -17.27
C CYS A 107 3.16 5.56 -16.23
N MET A 108 2.44 6.46 -15.57
CA MET A 108 3.01 7.36 -14.57
C MET A 108 1.93 7.86 -13.62
N HIS A 109 2.16 7.67 -12.32
CA HIS A 109 1.26 8.18 -11.29
C HIS A 109 1.37 9.71 -11.12
N ASP A 110 2.59 10.21 -11.01
CA ASP A 110 2.87 11.61 -10.64
C ASP A 110 2.80 12.53 -11.86
N THR A 111 2.47 13.81 -11.64
CA THR A 111 2.50 14.81 -12.73
C THR A 111 3.91 15.05 -13.27
N ASN A 112 4.92 14.76 -12.45
CA ASN A 112 6.33 15.00 -12.68
C ASN A 112 7.14 13.72 -12.42
N ILE A 113 8.17 13.45 -13.23
CA ILE A 113 8.95 12.20 -13.16
C ILE A 113 10.02 12.20 -12.04
N LYS A 114 10.17 13.28 -11.26
CA LYS A 114 11.26 13.47 -10.29
C LYS A 114 11.37 12.37 -9.25
N ARG A 115 10.24 11.91 -8.70
CA ARG A 115 10.27 10.92 -7.61
C ARG A 115 10.83 9.59 -8.08
N THR A 116 10.50 9.16 -9.28
CA THR A 116 10.85 7.83 -9.81
C THR A 116 12.08 7.83 -10.71
N THR A 117 12.57 8.99 -11.17
CA THR A 117 13.71 9.07 -12.10
C THR A 117 14.82 10.03 -11.65
N GLY A 118 14.55 10.88 -10.65
CA GLY A 118 15.43 11.98 -10.23
C GLY A 118 15.33 13.25 -11.09
N ALA A 119 14.79 13.18 -12.30
CA ALA A 119 14.68 14.33 -13.22
C ALA A 119 13.41 15.15 -12.98
N SER A 120 13.52 16.48 -12.96
CA SER A 120 12.39 17.37 -12.68
C SER A 120 11.66 17.79 -13.95
N MET A 121 10.86 16.89 -14.54
CA MET A 121 10.12 17.14 -15.78
C MET A 121 8.65 16.77 -15.65
N ASP A 122 7.77 17.70 -16.02
CA ASP A 122 6.32 17.46 -16.07
C ASP A 122 5.98 16.62 -17.30
N VAL A 123 5.20 15.55 -17.11
CA VAL A 123 4.87 14.59 -18.17
C VAL A 123 4.17 15.28 -19.33
N ARG A 124 3.21 16.16 -19.05
CA ARG A 124 2.42 16.87 -20.07
C ARG A 124 3.22 17.89 -20.87
N GLY A 125 4.39 18.30 -20.36
CA GLY A 125 5.25 19.30 -21.00
C GLY A 125 6.25 18.70 -21.97
N HIS A 126 6.41 17.38 -22.02
CA HIS A 126 7.49 16.70 -22.73
C HIS A 126 7.00 15.51 -23.54
N THR A 127 7.73 15.20 -24.60
CA THR A 127 7.49 14.05 -25.49
C THR A 127 7.93 12.76 -24.80
N LEU A 128 7.45 11.61 -25.30
CA LEU A 128 7.93 10.32 -24.81
C LEU A 128 9.46 10.16 -24.93
N ALA A 129 10.03 10.63 -26.04
CA ALA A 129 11.46 10.51 -26.33
C ALA A 129 12.32 11.31 -25.34
N GLU A 130 11.86 12.51 -24.93
CA GLU A 130 12.52 13.33 -23.92
C GLU A 130 12.42 12.69 -22.53
N LEU A 131 11.24 12.20 -22.15
CA LEU A 131 11.05 11.54 -20.86
C LEU A 131 11.92 10.28 -20.72
N ARG A 132 12.08 9.50 -21.81
CA ARG A 132 12.91 8.28 -21.85
C ARG A 132 14.42 8.50 -21.78
N GLN A 133 14.88 9.74 -21.80
CA GLN A 133 16.26 10.06 -21.42
C GLN A 133 16.52 9.78 -19.93
N HIS A 134 15.45 9.60 -19.14
CA HIS A 134 15.51 9.31 -17.72
C HIS A 134 14.85 7.96 -17.42
N LYS A 135 15.64 7.04 -16.85
CA LYS A 135 15.14 5.73 -16.42
C LYS A 135 14.44 5.84 -15.07
N VAL A 136 13.44 4.99 -14.86
CA VAL A 136 12.89 4.70 -13.53
C VAL A 136 14.00 4.07 -12.69
N ASP A 137 14.37 4.76 -11.59
CA ASP A 137 15.37 4.37 -10.61
C ASP A 137 14.76 4.38 -9.20
N MET A 138 14.38 3.20 -8.74
CA MET A 138 13.83 2.99 -7.40
C MET A 138 14.84 2.32 -6.46
N ARG A 139 16.14 2.31 -6.79
CA ARG A 139 17.18 1.63 -5.99
C ARG A 139 17.29 2.19 -4.57
N GLN A 140 17.00 3.47 -4.37
CA GLN A 140 16.93 4.07 -3.04
C GLN A 140 15.92 3.35 -2.13
N ASN A 141 14.81 2.86 -2.67
CA ASN A 141 13.74 2.22 -1.92
C ASN A 141 13.75 0.70 -2.02
N LEU A 142 14.26 0.14 -3.12
CA LEU A 142 14.21 -1.28 -3.45
C LEU A 142 15.57 -1.97 -3.40
N GLY A 143 16.66 -1.24 -3.16
CA GLY A 143 18.01 -1.74 -3.08
C GLY A 143 18.78 -1.67 -4.41
N GLU A 144 20.10 -1.67 -4.31
CA GLU A 144 21.05 -1.41 -5.41
C GLU A 144 20.96 -2.40 -6.59
N LYS A 145 20.48 -3.63 -6.35
CA LYS A 145 20.27 -4.66 -7.39
C LYS A 145 18.92 -4.50 -8.11
N THR A 146 18.17 -3.43 -7.85
CA THR A 146 16.96 -3.10 -8.62
C THR A 146 17.36 -2.57 -10.00
N GLY A 147 16.78 -3.16 -11.05
CA GLY A 147 17.03 -2.72 -12.43
C GLY A 147 16.54 -1.30 -12.70
N LEU A 148 17.16 -0.67 -13.70
CA LEU A 148 16.71 0.60 -14.27
C LEU A 148 15.89 0.34 -15.53
N TYR A 149 14.75 0.98 -15.65
CA TYR A 149 13.79 0.70 -16.72
C TYR A 149 13.29 1.97 -17.40
N ASP A 150 12.86 1.85 -18.65
CA ASP A 150 12.17 2.95 -19.33
C ASP A 150 10.80 3.22 -18.71
N ILE A 151 10.35 4.47 -18.84
CA ILE A 151 8.94 4.83 -18.66
C ILE A 151 8.17 4.16 -19.82
N PRO A 152 7.30 3.17 -19.54
CA PRO A 152 6.62 2.45 -20.60
C PRO A 152 5.40 3.24 -21.08
N THR A 153 5.07 3.05 -22.36
CA THR A 153 3.73 3.42 -22.83
C THR A 153 2.69 2.46 -22.26
N LEU A 154 1.41 2.84 -22.28
CA LEU A 154 0.32 1.94 -21.91
C LEU A 154 0.32 0.68 -22.81
N GLU A 155 0.66 0.85 -24.08
CA GLU A 155 0.77 -0.24 -25.05
C GLU A 155 1.83 -1.27 -24.64
N GLU A 156 3.04 -0.81 -24.32
CA GLU A 156 4.13 -1.68 -23.88
C GLU A 156 3.82 -2.34 -22.54
N ALA A 157 3.15 -1.64 -21.62
CA ALA A 157 2.72 -2.21 -20.35
C ALA A 157 1.74 -3.38 -20.55
N ILE A 158 0.75 -3.21 -21.43
CA ILE A 158 -0.21 -4.27 -21.76
C ILE A 158 0.48 -5.42 -22.49
N ALA A 159 1.39 -5.13 -23.43
CA ALA A 159 2.17 -6.16 -24.12
C ALA A 159 3.02 -6.98 -23.13
N ALA A 160 3.65 -6.32 -22.15
CA ALA A 160 4.43 -6.99 -21.11
C ALA A 160 3.58 -7.87 -20.20
N VAL A 161 2.36 -7.42 -19.84
CA VAL A 161 1.38 -8.26 -19.14
C VAL A 161 1.02 -9.46 -20.01
N ASP A 162 0.57 -9.25 -21.24
CA ASP A 162 0.04 -10.28 -22.13
C ASP A 162 1.06 -11.34 -22.54
N ALA A 163 2.34 -11.00 -22.53
CA ALA A 163 3.44 -11.91 -22.80
C ALA A 163 3.64 -12.96 -21.71
N VAL A 164 3.09 -12.78 -20.50
CA VAL A 164 3.26 -13.73 -19.40
C VAL A 164 2.34 -14.96 -19.64
N PRO A 165 2.92 -16.17 -19.76
CA PRO A 165 2.14 -17.40 -19.93
C PRO A 165 1.45 -17.81 -18.63
N ALA A 166 0.46 -18.70 -18.75
CA ALA A 166 -0.13 -19.35 -17.58
C ALA A 166 0.82 -20.41 -16.98
N GLY A 167 0.70 -20.67 -15.69
CA GLY A 167 1.55 -21.61 -14.94
C GLY A 167 2.77 -20.95 -14.29
N GLY A 168 3.89 -21.70 -14.22
CA GLY A 168 5.08 -21.27 -13.49
C GLY A 168 4.98 -21.52 -11.97
N GLU A 169 5.98 -21.02 -11.24
CA GLU A 169 6.12 -21.20 -9.78
C GLU A 169 4.87 -20.77 -9.00
N TYR A 170 4.26 -19.66 -9.41
CA TYR A 170 3.09 -19.07 -8.74
C TYR A 170 1.76 -19.38 -9.43
N ALA A 171 1.72 -20.40 -10.30
CA ALA A 171 0.52 -20.82 -11.03
C ALA A 171 -0.25 -19.66 -11.68
N SER A 172 0.48 -18.77 -12.39
CA SER A 172 -0.08 -17.59 -13.03
C SER A 172 -1.29 -17.96 -13.90
N VAL A 173 -2.33 -17.12 -13.89
CA VAL A 173 -3.49 -17.28 -14.78
C VAL A 173 -3.17 -16.94 -16.25
N GLY A 174 -1.98 -16.39 -16.50
CA GLY A 174 -1.54 -15.84 -17.79
C GLY A 174 -2.07 -14.43 -18.02
N GLY A 175 -1.23 -13.58 -18.61
CA GLY A 175 -1.47 -12.14 -18.74
C GLY A 175 -2.78 -11.74 -19.40
N LYS A 176 -3.21 -12.49 -20.41
CA LYS A 176 -4.46 -12.22 -21.14
C LYS A 176 -5.72 -12.38 -20.28
N LYS A 177 -5.63 -13.06 -19.13
CA LYS A 177 -6.72 -13.23 -18.16
C LYS A 177 -6.65 -12.25 -16.99
N VAL A 178 -5.55 -11.51 -16.86
CA VAL A 178 -5.36 -10.53 -15.79
C VAL A 178 -6.23 -9.30 -16.01
N VAL A 179 -6.87 -8.85 -14.94
CA VAL A 179 -7.71 -7.64 -14.94
C VAL A 179 -6.83 -6.39 -14.84
N LEU A 180 -7.11 -5.41 -15.70
CA LEU A 180 -6.41 -4.14 -15.77
C LEU A 180 -7.23 -3.07 -15.04
N PHE A 181 -6.69 -2.53 -13.95
CA PHE A 181 -7.23 -1.36 -13.28
C PHE A 181 -6.58 -0.11 -13.85
N LEU A 182 -7.25 0.58 -14.77
CA LEU A 182 -6.68 1.71 -15.51
C LEU A 182 -7.20 3.04 -14.96
N GLU A 183 -6.29 3.93 -14.57
CA GLU A 183 -6.61 5.27 -14.06
C GLU A 183 -6.09 6.36 -14.99
N ALA A 184 -6.99 7.17 -15.54
CA ALA A 184 -6.59 8.42 -16.19
C ALA A 184 -6.29 9.49 -15.13
N LYS A 185 -5.03 9.90 -15.00
CA LYS A 185 -4.59 10.89 -14.01
C LYS A 185 -4.77 12.35 -14.45
N ASP A 186 -5.23 12.57 -15.69
CA ASP A 186 -5.60 13.87 -16.21
C ASP A 186 -6.85 13.80 -17.09
N GLY A 187 -7.58 14.91 -17.18
CA GLY A 187 -8.83 14.99 -17.95
C GLY A 187 -8.67 14.60 -19.43
N PRO A 188 -7.63 15.07 -20.14
CA PRO A 188 -7.38 14.68 -21.53
C PRO A 188 -7.22 13.16 -21.72
N ALA A 189 -6.62 12.46 -20.76
CA ALA A 189 -6.47 11.01 -20.85
C ALA A 189 -7.80 10.25 -20.77
N GLN A 190 -8.84 10.78 -20.11
CA GLN A 190 -10.08 10.03 -19.85
C GLN A 190 -10.76 9.51 -21.12
N ALA A 191 -11.08 10.39 -22.06
CA ALA A 191 -11.79 10.00 -23.28
C ALA A 191 -10.90 9.16 -24.21
N GLY A 192 -9.63 9.53 -24.34
CA GLY A 192 -8.68 8.80 -25.17
C GLY A 192 -8.36 7.41 -24.62
N LEU A 193 -8.33 7.24 -23.29
CA LEU A 193 -8.12 5.94 -22.64
C LEU A 193 -9.28 4.99 -22.95
N VAL A 194 -10.53 5.45 -22.86
CA VAL A 194 -11.69 4.60 -23.22
C VAL A 194 -11.68 4.23 -24.70
N LYS A 195 -11.30 5.17 -25.56
CA LYS A 195 -11.10 4.91 -26.99
C LYS A 195 -10.03 3.84 -27.21
N PHE A 196 -8.86 3.99 -26.60
CA PHE A 196 -7.76 3.03 -26.67
C PHE A 196 -8.20 1.63 -26.21
N ILE A 197 -8.88 1.53 -25.05
CA ILE A 197 -9.42 0.27 -24.52
C ILE A 197 -10.38 -0.39 -25.53
N THR A 198 -11.23 0.40 -26.18
CA THR A 198 -12.21 -0.07 -27.17
C THR A 198 -11.54 -0.58 -28.44
N GLU A 199 -10.59 0.19 -28.99
CA GLU A 199 -9.84 -0.16 -30.20
C GLU A 199 -9.00 -1.44 -30.02
N ARG A 200 -8.57 -1.72 -28.79
CA ARG A 200 -7.80 -2.92 -28.45
C ARG A 200 -8.64 -4.10 -27.96
N GLY A 201 -9.95 -3.97 -27.86
CA GLY A 201 -10.84 -5.05 -27.41
C GLY A 201 -10.63 -5.45 -25.93
N LEU A 202 -10.18 -4.52 -25.08
CA LEU A 202 -9.78 -4.79 -23.69
C LEU A 202 -10.90 -4.63 -22.67
N GLN A 203 -12.10 -4.22 -23.09
CA GLN A 203 -13.16 -3.73 -22.20
C GLN A 203 -13.57 -4.80 -21.17
N ARG A 204 -13.62 -6.07 -21.61
CA ARG A 204 -14.01 -7.23 -20.78
C ARG A 204 -13.08 -7.52 -19.60
N ARG A 205 -11.81 -7.09 -19.65
CA ARG A 205 -10.82 -7.29 -18.59
C ARG A 205 -10.34 -5.98 -17.99
N THR A 206 -11.06 -4.88 -18.25
CA THR A 206 -10.67 -3.56 -17.75
C THR A 206 -11.67 -3.07 -16.70
N VAL A 207 -11.14 -2.62 -15.56
CA VAL A 207 -11.85 -1.81 -14.58
C VAL A 207 -11.29 -0.39 -14.69
N ILE A 208 -12.14 0.58 -15.04
CA ILE A 208 -11.75 1.98 -15.07
C ILE A 208 -11.79 2.51 -13.65
N LYS A 209 -10.60 2.77 -13.10
CA LYS A 209 -10.37 3.41 -11.81
C LYS A 209 -10.53 4.92 -11.97
N MET A 210 -11.29 5.56 -11.08
CA MET A 210 -11.48 7.01 -11.10
C MET A 210 -11.74 7.59 -9.71
N TYR A 211 -11.27 8.82 -9.52
CA TYR A 211 -11.55 9.59 -8.31
C TYR A 211 -13.01 10.06 -8.33
N ARG A 212 -13.80 9.54 -7.39
CA ARG A 212 -15.24 9.77 -7.27
C ARG A 212 -15.95 9.57 -8.62
N ASP A 213 -16.48 10.61 -9.24
CA ASP A 213 -17.14 10.54 -10.56
C ASP A 213 -16.24 10.83 -11.78
N GLY A 214 -14.92 10.92 -11.58
CA GLY A 214 -13.93 11.30 -12.59
C GLY A 214 -13.67 12.80 -12.69
N SER A 215 -14.51 13.64 -12.08
CA SER A 215 -14.31 15.09 -11.97
C SER A 215 -14.13 15.56 -10.53
N GLY A 216 -14.08 14.61 -9.57
CA GLY A 216 -14.05 14.89 -8.14
C GLY A 216 -15.42 15.20 -7.53
N GLY A 217 -16.51 15.04 -8.29
CA GLY A 217 -17.89 15.16 -7.81
C GLY A 217 -18.49 13.80 -7.43
N PHE A 218 -19.78 13.81 -7.07
CA PHE A 218 -20.55 12.62 -6.70
C PHE A 218 -21.73 12.38 -7.64
N LYS A 219 -21.53 12.56 -8.95
CA LYS A 219 -22.56 12.35 -9.96
C LYS A 219 -22.40 10.98 -10.62
N PRO A 220 -23.22 9.98 -10.29
CA PRO A 220 -23.08 8.63 -10.89
C PRO A 220 -23.43 8.60 -12.38
N THR A 221 -23.95 9.71 -12.91
CA THR A 221 -24.24 9.95 -14.33
C THR A 221 -23.24 10.93 -14.96
N SER A 222 -22.03 11.05 -14.42
CA SER A 222 -20.97 11.86 -15.01
C SER A 222 -20.62 11.40 -16.42
N ARG A 223 -20.00 12.29 -17.21
CA ARG A 223 -19.58 11.97 -18.57
C ARG A 223 -18.62 10.79 -18.61
N TYR A 224 -17.66 10.72 -17.68
CA TYR A 224 -16.64 9.68 -17.69
C TYR A 224 -17.21 8.31 -17.29
N LEU A 225 -18.08 8.27 -16.27
CA LEU A 225 -18.79 7.04 -15.91
C LEU A 225 -19.65 6.51 -17.06
N LYS A 226 -20.46 7.38 -17.69
CA LYS A 226 -21.25 6.96 -18.85
C LYS A 226 -20.37 6.44 -19.98
N LEU A 227 -19.26 7.13 -20.27
CA LEU A 227 -18.34 6.72 -21.32
C LEU A 227 -17.72 5.35 -21.05
N ALA A 228 -17.27 5.10 -19.82
CA ALA A 228 -16.74 3.81 -19.38
C ALA A 228 -17.76 2.67 -19.52
N ASN A 229 -18.98 2.89 -19.01
CA ASN A 229 -20.06 1.90 -19.08
C ASN A 229 -20.51 1.63 -20.52
N SER A 230 -20.67 2.67 -21.35
CA SER A 230 -21.04 2.52 -22.75
C SER A 230 -19.99 1.77 -23.57
N ALA A 231 -18.71 1.85 -23.19
CA ALA A 231 -17.66 1.05 -23.80
C ALA A 231 -17.65 -0.41 -23.32
N GLY A 232 -18.40 -0.75 -22.27
CA GLY A 232 -18.45 -2.07 -21.67
C GLY A 232 -17.26 -2.38 -20.77
N CYS A 233 -16.72 -1.35 -20.10
CA CYS A 233 -15.76 -1.52 -19.02
C CYS A 233 -16.48 -1.52 -17.68
N ALA A 234 -15.98 -2.30 -16.72
CA ALA A 234 -16.38 -2.13 -15.33
C ALA A 234 -15.80 -0.84 -14.74
N THR A 235 -16.39 -0.30 -13.69
CA THR A 235 -15.96 0.96 -13.05
C THR A 235 -15.65 0.80 -11.57
N TRP A 236 -14.62 1.52 -11.12
CA TRP A 236 -14.27 1.62 -9.72
C TRP A 236 -14.09 3.08 -9.31
N CYS A 237 -14.99 3.55 -8.45
CA CYS A 237 -14.97 4.91 -7.91
C CYS A 237 -14.30 4.89 -6.54
N TYR A 238 -13.18 5.59 -6.37
CA TYR A 238 -12.52 5.74 -5.07
C TYR A 238 -12.78 7.11 -4.44
N PHE A 239 -12.83 7.14 -3.12
CA PHE A 239 -13.24 8.29 -2.31
C PHE A 239 -12.17 8.67 -1.28
N ASP A 240 -12.30 9.82 -0.65
CA ASP A 240 -11.49 10.21 0.50
C ASP A 240 -12.16 9.79 1.82
N GLY A 241 -11.38 9.64 2.90
CA GLY A 241 -11.92 9.20 4.19
C GLY A 241 -12.94 10.18 4.80
N GLY A 242 -12.84 11.46 4.45
CA GLY A 242 -13.77 12.52 4.88
C GLY A 242 -14.98 12.73 3.96
N ASP A 243 -15.12 11.94 2.88
CA ASP A 243 -16.25 12.11 1.96
C ASP A 243 -17.59 11.73 2.64
N PRO A 244 -18.69 12.46 2.37
CA PRO A 244 -19.98 12.18 2.99
C PRO A 244 -20.52 10.80 2.59
N ILE A 245 -20.80 9.95 3.59
CA ILE A 245 -21.22 8.56 3.37
C ILE A 245 -22.52 8.42 2.58
N ASP A 246 -23.43 9.40 2.68
CA ASP A 246 -24.68 9.44 1.91
C ASP A 246 -24.40 9.61 0.41
N LYS A 247 -23.40 10.43 0.04
CA LYS A 247 -22.98 10.64 -1.34
C LYS A 247 -22.28 9.41 -1.91
N ILE A 248 -21.41 8.78 -1.12
CA ILE A 248 -20.76 7.52 -1.52
C ILE A 248 -21.83 6.43 -1.70
N SER A 249 -22.79 6.33 -0.79
CA SER A 249 -23.88 5.36 -0.87
C SER A 249 -24.78 5.59 -2.09
N ALA A 250 -25.05 6.84 -2.45
CA ALA A 250 -25.81 7.18 -3.66
C ALA A 250 -25.08 6.75 -4.94
N MET A 251 -23.76 6.98 -5.00
CA MET A 251 -22.90 6.49 -6.08
C MET A 251 -22.93 4.95 -6.13
N ALA A 252 -22.72 4.30 -4.98
CA ALA A 252 -22.68 2.85 -4.86
C ALA A 252 -23.98 2.17 -5.24
N ARG A 253 -25.15 2.78 -5.07
CA ARG A 253 -26.43 2.20 -5.50
C ARG A 253 -26.69 2.32 -7.00
N HIS A 254 -25.96 3.19 -7.69
CA HIS A 254 -26.17 3.43 -9.11
C HIS A 254 -25.48 2.36 -9.97
N GLU A 255 -26.13 1.90 -11.02
CA GLU A 255 -25.63 0.88 -11.96
C GLU A 255 -24.25 1.17 -12.57
N ASN A 256 -23.96 2.45 -12.85
CA ASN A 256 -22.74 2.89 -13.50
C ASN A 256 -21.46 2.69 -12.67
N VAL A 257 -21.60 2.27 -11.41
CA VAL A 257 -20.50 2.14 -10.44
C VAL A 257 -20.39 0.66 -10.03
N ASP A 258 -19.41 -0.11 -10.50
CA ASP A 258 -19.33 -1.54 -10.16
C ASP A 258 -18.67 -1.81 -8.80
N ALA A 259 -17.73 -0.97 -8.40
CA ALA A 259 -16.98 -1.10 -7.15
C ALA A 259 -16.74 0.25 -6.46
N ILE A 260 -16.48 0.20 -5.15
CA ILE A 260 -16.21 1.36 -4.29
C ILE A 260 -14.80 1.26 -3.72
N GLY A 261 -14.06 2.37 -3.74
CA GLY A 261 -12.70 2.48 -3.23
C GLY A 261 -12.66 3.28 -1.94
N VAL A 262 -12.07 2.71 -0.89
CA VAL A 262 -11.96 3.37 0.42
C VAL A 262 -10.50 3.49 0.84
N PRO A 263 -10.07 4.65 1.37
CA PRO A 263 -8.69 4.86 1.71
C PRO A 263 -8.35 4.28 3.09
N TYR A 264 -7.16 3.70 3.19
CA TYR A 264 -6.44 3.43 4.42
C TYR A 264 -5.06 4.05 4.30
N TYR A 265 -4.77 4.98 5.21
CA TYR A 265 -3.47 5.62 5.30
C TYR A 265 -2.83 5.20 6.61
N GLU A 266 -1.86 4.31 6.50
CA GLU A 266 -1.16 3.75 7.64
C GLU A 266 -0.20 4.77 8.27
N LYS A 267 -0.24 4.88 9.60
CA LYS A 267 0.73 5.60 10.42
C LYS A 267 1.22 4.72 11.56
N PRO A 268 2.35 5.07 12.22
CA PRO A 268 2.80 4.34 13.40
C PRO A 268 1.75 4.25 14.52
N THR A 269 0.85 5.23 14.59
CA THR A 269 -0.26 5.30 15.55
C THR A 269 -1.55 4.60 15.08
N GLY A 270 -1.48 3.81 14.00
CA GLY A 270 -2.64 3.17 13.37
C GLY A 270 -3.18 3.97 12.17
N ALA A 271 -4.48 3.86 11.90
CA ALA A 271 -5.12 4.57 10.80
C ALA A 271 -4.98 6.10 10.97
N SER A 272 -4.52 6.81 9.93
CA SER A 272 -4.49 8.28 9.95
C SER A 272 -5.89 8.87 9.80
N GLN A 273 -6.05 10.17 10.10
CA GLN A 273 -7.30 10.92 9.89
C GLN A 273 -7.80 10.93 8.44
N GLY A 274 -6.93 10.67 7.46
CA GLY A 274 -7.34 10.55 6.06
C GLY A 274 -8.01 9.21 5.72
N SER A 275 -7.93 8.22 6.60
CA SER A 275 -8.51 6.89 6.39
C SER A 275 -10.03 6.94 6.57
N MET A 276 -10.75 6.08 5.85
CA MET A 276 -12.18 5.92 6.09
C MET A 276 -12.44 5.21 7.42
N SER A 277 -13.42 5.69 8.20
CA SER A 277 -13.79 5.07 9.46
C SER A 277 -14.27 3.63 9.25
N GLU A 278 -13.98 2.75 10.21
CA GLU A 278 -14.42 1.34 10.13
C GLU A 278 -15.94 1.21 10.06
N GLU A 279 -16.67 2.11 10.70
CA GLU A 279 -18.14 2.18 10.62
C GLU A 279 -18.60 2.43 9.18
N ASN A 280 -18.01 3.42 8.50
CA ASN A 280 -18.32 3.70 7.09
C ASN A 280 -17.91 2.54 6.19
N VAL A 281 -16.77 1.91 6.44
CA VAL A 281 -16.34 0.72 5.68
C VAL A 281 -17.37 -0.41 5.82
N ARG A 282 -17.81 -0.73 7.05
CA ARG A 282 -18.87 -1.74 7.28
C ARG A 282 -20.16 -1.36 6.57
N ALA A 283 -20.60 -0.10 6.67
CA ALA A 283 -21.80 0.38 6.00
C ALA A 283 -21.74 0.19 4.48
N LEU A 284 -20.59 0.49 3.85
CA LEU A 284 -20.38 0.34 2.41
C LEU A 284 -20.32 -1.12 1.98
N THR A 285 -19.67 -2.00 2.74
CA THR A 285 -19.63 -3.44 2.45
C THR A 285 -21.03 -4.07 2.50
N GLY A 286 -21.94 -3.52 3.30
CA GLY A 286 -23.35 -3.90 3.35
C GLY A 286 -24.19 -3.51 2.14
N LEU A 287 -23.67 -2.73 1.18
CA LEU A 287 -24.41 -2.28 -0.01
C LEU A 287 -24.43 -3.30 -1.17
N GLY A 288 -23.73 -4.43 -1.03
CA GLY A 288 -23.74 -5.51 -2.02
C GLY A 288 -22.83 -5.29 -3.24
N LYS A 289 -21.96 -4.26 -3.22
CA LYS A 289 -20.89 -4.06 -4.21
C LYS A 289 -19.53 -4.36 -3.61
N ALA A 290 -18.57 -4.70 -4.47
CA ALA A 290 -17.19 -4.87 -4.05
C ALA A 290 -16.67 -3.56 -3.46
N VAL A 291 -16.19 -3.64 -2.21
CA VAL A 291 -15.38 -2.59 -1.60
C VAL A 291 -13.92 -3.00 -1.75
N ILE A 292 -13.12 -2.07 -2.26
CA ILE A 292 -11.68 -2.20 -2.45
C ILE A 292 -10.99 -1.18 -1.53
N VAL A 293 -10.18 -1.66 -0.59
CA VAL A 293 -9.38 -0.77 0.26
C VAL A 293 -8.04 -0.44 -0.43
N TRP A 294 -7.58 0.80 -0.31
CA TRP A 294 -6.28 1.25 -0.81
C TRP A 294 -5.62 2.21 0.18
N GLU A 295 -4.36 2.09 0.56
CA GLU A 295 -3.41 1.04 0.20
C GLU A 295 -3.11 0.16 1.41
N ILE A 296 -3.07 -1.16 1.21
CA ILE A 296 -2.75 -2.13 2.27
C ILE A 296 -1.30 -2.58 2.11
N HIS A 297 -0.49 -2.33 3.13
CA HIS A 297 0.92 -2.72 3.15
C HIS A 297 1.20 -3.92 4.06
N ARG A 298 0.32 -4.16 5.04
CA ARG A 298 0.55 -5.10 6.14
C ARG A 298 -0.50 -6.19 6.21
N ARG A 299 -0.09 -7.35 6.68
CA ARG A 299 -0.98 -8.48 6.96
C ARG A 299 -1.98 -8.13 8.04
N SER A 300 -1.57 -7.46 9.12
CA SER A 300 -2.49 -7.05 10.19
C SER A 300 -3.60 -6.12 9.68
N ALA A 301 -3.27 -5.17 8.80
CA ALA A 301 -4.24 -4.28 8.17
C ALA A 301 -5.18 -5.04 7.22
N TYR A 302 -4.66 -5.95 6.41
CA TYR A 302 -5.47 -6.83 5.56
C TYR A 302 -6.49 -7.64 6.38
N GLU A 303 -6.05 -8.37 7.41
CA GLU A 303 -6.95 -9.20 8.23
C GLU A 303 -8.04 -8.36 8.90
N LYS A 304 -7.68 -7.16 9.37
CA LYS A 304 -8.61 -6.19 9.93
C LYS A 304 -9.68 -5.79 8.92
N TYR A 305 -9.30 -5.35 7.72
CA TYR A 305 -10.25 -4.88 6.70
C TYR A 305 -11.07 -6.03 6.09
N LYS A 306 -10.49 -7.23 5.99
CA LYS A 306 -11.21 -8.46 5.66
C LYS A 306 -12.32 -8.74 6.66
N ALA A 307 -12.06 -8.60 7.95
CA ALA A 307 -13.08 -8.72 9.01
C ALA A 307 -14.16 -7.62 8.96
N LEU A 308 -13.94 -6.52 8.23
CA LEU A 308 -14.96 -5.50 7.95
C LEU A 308 -15.86 -5.86 6.76
N GLY A 309 -15.60 -6.96 6.04
CA GLY A 309 -16.35 -7.38 4.84
C GLY A 309 -15.74 -6.89 3.52
N VAL A 310 -14.53 -6.33 3.55
CA VAL A 310 -13.81 -5.91 2.33
C VAL A 310 -13.33 -7.14 1.56
N LYS A 311 -13.52 -7.12 0.23
CA LYS A 311 -13.13 -8.21 -0.68
C LYS A 311 -11.92 -7.87 -1.55
N GLY A 312 -11.74 -6.60 -1.88
CA GLY A 312 -10.64 -6.16 -2.75
C GLY A 312 -9.56 -5.41 -1.99
N PHE A 313 -8.30 -5.69 -2.31
CA PHE A 313 -7.14 -5.11 -1.64
C PHE A 313 -6.15 -4.58 -2.67
N MET A 314 -6.03 -3.26 -2.77
CA MET A 314 -4.95 -2.63 -3.55
C MET A 314 -3.67 -2.67 -2.72
N CYS A 315 -2.65 -3.38 -3.22
CA CYS A 315 -1.48 -3.73 -2.43
C CYS A 315 -0.20 -3.63 -3.27
N PRO A 316 0.87 -2.99 -2.77
CA PRO A 316 2.14 -2.88 -3.48
C PRO A 316 3.06 -4.09 -3.23
N ASP A 317 2.67 -5.01 -2.33
CA ASP A 317 3.34 -6.28 -2.08
C ASP A 317 2.28 -7.33 -1.69
N PRO A 318 1.42 -7.74 -2.65
CA PRO A 318 0.31 -8.64 -2.35
C PRO A 318 0.78 -10.00 -1.84
N TYR A 319 1.95 -10.47 -2.29
CA TYR A 319 2.55 -11.76 -1.95
C TYR A 319 2.94 -11.84 -0.48
N TRP A 320 3.44 -10.73 0.06
CA TRP A 320 3.66 -10.59 1.50
C TRP A 320 2.35 -10.70 2.30
N VAL A 321 1.36 -9.92 1.89
CA VAL A 321 0.13 -9.74 2.68
C VAL A 321 -0.69 -11.03 2.76
N ILE A 322 -0.75 -11.80 1.67
CA ILE A 322 -1.48 -13.09 1.64
C ILE A 322 -0.71 -14.25 2.28
N GLY A 323 0.56 -14.04 2.63
CA GLY A 323 1.39 -15.06 3.29
C GLY A 323 1.71 -16.25 2.41
N ASP A 324 2.13 -16.01 1.17
CA ASP A 324 2.50 -17.04 0.19
C ASP A 324 3.38 -18.14 0.85
N PRO A 325 3.06 -19.44 0.67
CA PRO A 325 3.55 -20.53 1.53
C PRO A 325 5.05 -20.84 1.40
N PHE A 326 5.78 -20.16 0.52
CA PHE A 326 7.13 -20.52 0.12
C PHE A 326 8.25 -19.97 0.99
N ASP A 327 8.01 -19.04 1.92
CA ASP A 327 9.10 -18.61 2.80
C ASP A 327 8.68 -18.14 4.19
N ALA A 328 8.27 -19.10 5.03
CA ALA A 328 8.32 -18.93 6.49
C ALA A 328 9.76 -19.01 7.05
N SER A 329 10.79 -19.06 6.20
CA SER A 329 12.20 -19.20 6.55
C SER A 329 13.05 -18.04 6.03
N VAL A 330 12.95 -16.89 6.69
CA VAL A 330 13.66 -15.68 6.23
C VAL A 330 15.19 -15.82 6.35
N LYS A 331 15.86 -15.86 5.20
CA LYS A 331 17.29 -15.57 5.06
C LYS A 331 17.44 -14.18 4.48
N ILE A 332 17.90 -13.22 5.30
CA ILE A 332 18.18 -11.87 4.80
C ILE A 332 19.54 -11.91 4.09
N LYS A 333 19.53 -11.91 2.76
CA LYS A 333 20.72 -11.66 1.92
C LYS A 333 20.45 -10.43 1.04
N THR A 334 21.26 -9.40 1.26
CA THR A 334 20.97 -7.98 0.99
C THR A 334 21.37 -7.51 -0.42
N GLY A 335 20.98 -6.27 -0.74
CA GLY A 335 21.09 -5.61 -2.05
C GLY A 335 19.76 -5.44 -2.79
N GLN A 336 18.69 -6.04 -2.26
CA GLN A 336 17.30 -5.86 -2.68
C GLN A 336 16.41 -5.81 -1.43
N ARG A 337 15.34 -5.02 -1.47
CA ARG A 337 14.33 -4.96 -0.42
C ARG A 337 13.57 -6.29 -0.37
N PRO A 338 13.60 -7.02 0.75
CA PRO A 338 12.77 -8.21 0.92
C PRO A 338 11.28 -7.86 0.97
N HIS A 339 10.43 -8.83 0.59
CA HIS A 339 8.99 -8.75 0.81
C HIS A 339 8.67 -8.43 2.27
N GLY A 340 7.67 -7.58 2.50
CA GLY A 340 7.24 -7.19 3.84
C GLY A 340 8.18 -6.27 4.62
N MET A 341 9.40 -6.01 4.14
CA MET A 341 10.28 -5.03 4.78
C MET A 341 9.66 -3.65 4.62
N LEU A 342 9.33 -2.99 5.74
CA LEU A 342 8.59 -1.73 5.73
C LEU A 342 9.16 -0.78 6.79
N PRO A 343 9.22 0.53 6.51
CA PRO A 343 9.47 1.48 7.58
C PRO A 343 8.25 1.50 8.51
N ALA A 344 8.38 2.10 9.69
CA ALA A 344 7.25 2.23 10.61
C ALA A 344 6.10 3.05 10.00
N ASP A 345 6.40 4.04 9.16
CA ASP A 345 5.44 4.80 8.36
C ASP A 345 5.68 4.54 6.87
N PRO A 346 4.91 3.67 6.19
CA PRO A 346 5.13 3.32 4.80
C PRO A 346 4.92 4.51 3.83
N SER A 347 4.27 5.59 4.27
CA SER A 347 4.06 6.79 3.45
C SER A 347 5.30 7.69 3.36
N VAL A 348 6.30 7.46 4.20
CA VAL A 348 7.53 8.26 4.25
C VAL A 348 8.67 7.47 3.62
N ALA A 349 8.82 7.58 2.29
CA ALA A 349 9.87 6.88 1.54
C ALA A 349 11.29 7.13 2.08
N ALA A 350 11.53 8.30 2.69
CA ALA A 350 12.79 8.66 3.32
C ALA A 350 13.11 7.87 4.61
N ASP A 351 12.12 7.17 5.19
CA ASP A 351 12.29 6.28 6.35
C ASP A 351 12.82 4.91 5.97
N MET A 352 12.80 4.54 4.70
CA MET A 352 13.45 3.31 4.26
C MET A 352 14.96 3.40 4.54
N PRO A 353 15.54 2.38 5.17
CA PRO A 353 16.99 2.32 5.35
C PRO A 353 17.68 2.27 3.99
N ASP A 354 18.93 2.70 3.98
CA ASP A 354 19.80 2.45 2.84
C ASP A 354 20.14 0.96 2.77
N LEU A 355 19.90 0.38 1.59
CA LEU A 355 20.08 -1.02 1.27
C LEU A 355 21.28 -1.26 0.33
N THR A 356 22.11 -0.24 0.11
CA THR A 356 23.36 -0.34 -0.64
C THR A 356 24.40 -1.13 0.15
N GLY A 357 25.31 -1.80 -0.57
CA GLY A 357 26.47 -2.45 0.04
C GLY A 357 26.11 -3.55 1.04
N ALA A 358 25.35 -4.56 0.61
CA ALA A 358 25.03 -5.76 1.39
C ALA A 358 24.66 -5.54 2.89
N ALA A 359 24.10 -4.38 3.23
CA ALA A 359 23.77 -3.99 4.59
C ALA A 359 22.41 -3.29 4.65
N ILE A 360 21.89 -3.10 5.87
CA ILE A 360 20.75 -2.24 6.16
C ILE A 360 21.27 -1.09 7.02
N VAL A 361 21.21 0.14 6.51
CA VAL A 361 21.79 1.31 7.18
C VAL A 361 20.73 2.36 7.50
N HIS A 362 20.61 2.66 8.79
CA HIS A 362 19.84 3.79 9.29
C HIS A 362 20.70 5.06 9.25
N ASN A 363 20.24 6.09 8.52
CA ASN A 363 21.06 7.20 8.01
C ASN A 363 21.07 8.48 8.87
N GLN A 364 20.79 8.38 10.16
CA GLN A 364 20.91 9.51 11.11
C GLN A 364 19.89 10.65 11.01
N ARG A 365 18.80 10.47 10.28
CA ARG A 365 17.84 11.56 10.03
C ARG A 365 16.97 11.95 11.21
N TYR A 366 16.58 10.98 12.06
CA TYR A 366 15.69 11.06 13.25
C TYR A 366 15.60 9.68 13.92
N ASP A 367 14.77 9.43 14.93
CA ASP A 367 14.60 8.04 15.40
C ASP A 367 14.07 7.15 14.26
N GLU A 368 14.72 6.02 14.00
CA GLU A 368 14.45 5.16 12.82
C GLU A 368 14.12 3.74 13.27
N SER A 369 13.25 3.07 12.50
CA SER A 369 12.84 1.69 12.71
C SER A 369 12.31 1.11 11.40
N VAL A 370 12.73 -0.12 11.10
CA VAL A 370 12.28 -0.88 9.94
C VAL A 370 11.84 -2.28 10.39
N LEU A 371 10.68 -2.72 9.91
CA LEU A 371 10.27 -4.11 9.98
C LEU A 371 11.19 -4.92 9.07
N LEU A 372 11.87 -5.93 9.60
CA LEU A 372 12.69 -6.84 8.81
C LEU A 372 11.87 -7.99 8.21
N GLY A 373 10.73 -8.32 8.81
CA GLY A 373 9.86 -9.42 8.45
C GLY A 373 9.70 -10.46 9.57
N PRO A 374 8.98 -11.58 9.36
CA PRO A 374 8.96 -12.70 10.28
C PRO A 374 10.29 -13.42 10.19
N LEU A 375 11.18 -13.20 11.15
CA LEU A 375 12.45 -13.92 11.16
C LEU A 375 12.33 -15.30 11.82
N ALA A 376 11.20 -15.63 12.44
CA ALA A 376 10.92 -16.96 12.95
C ALA A 376 9.74 -17.62 12.22
N ASN A 377 9.74 -18.95 12.15
CA ASN A 377 8.61 -19.69 11.60
C ASN A 377 7.39 -19.52 12.51
N TYR A 378 6.23 -19.23 11.91
CA TYR A 378 4.95 -19.09 12.59
C TYR A 378 4.55 -20.32 13.43
N THR A 379 5.05 -21.52 13.11
CA THR A 379 4.66 -22.78 13.76
C THR A 379 5.59 -23.23 14.91
N THR A 380 6.83 -22.71 14.99
CA THR A 380 7.82 -23.11 16.01
C THR A 380 8.33 -21.92 16.83
N ARG A 381 7.40 -21.03 17.20
CA ARG A 381 7.67 -19.75 17.88
C ARG A 381 8.38 -19.88 19.23
N ASP A 382 8.26 -21.03 19.87
CA ASP A 382 8.82 -21.28 21.19
C ASP A 382 10.35 -21.40 21.20
N LYS A 383 10.99 -21.64 20.04
CA LYS A 383 12.45 -21.85 19.94
C LYS A 383 13.04 -21.32 18.63
N TYR A 384 13.85 -20.28 18.72
CA TYR A 384 14.65 -19.82 17.59
C TYR A 384 15.89 -19.06 18.04
N THR A 385 16.87 -19.01 17.14
CA THR A 385 18.07 -18.19 17.29
C THR A 385 18.08 -17.12 16.23
N LEU A 386 18.40 -15.89 16.63
CA LEU A 386 18.65 -14.76 15.76
C LEU A 386 20.11 -14.32 15.92
N ASP A 387 20.90 -14.52 14.89
CA ASP A 387 22.26 -14.02 14.74
C ASP A 387 22.24 -12.73 13.93
N PHE A 388 23.00 -11.72 14.36
CA PHE A 388 23.16 -10.48 13.62
C PHE A 388 24.44 -9.75 13.99
N SER A 389 24.82 -8.78 13.18
CA SER A 389 25.91 -7.86 13.48
C SER A 389 25.48 -6.42 13.30
N MET A 390 25.76 -5.57 14.27
CA MET A 390 25.51 -4.15 14.16
C MET A 390 26.74 -3.32 14.47
N LYS A 391 26.86 -2.15 13.85
CA LYS A 391 27.90 -1.17 14.16
C LYS A 391 27.42 0.25 13.90
N TRP A 392 27.98 1.19 14.64
CA TRP A 392 27.92 2.60 14.25
C TRP A 392 29.07 2.93 13.31
N THR A 393 28.77 3.42 12.12
CA THR A 393 29.79 3.58 11.07
C THR A 393 30.70 4.78 11.29
N SER A 394 30.17 5.90 11.76
CA SER A 394 30.93 7.16 11.93
C SER A 394 31.02 7.70 13.37
N ALA A 395 30.04 7.40 14.23
CA ALA A 395 30.03 7.86 15.61
C ALA A 395 29.13 6.99 16.50
N VAL A 396 29.53 6.72 17.74
CA VAL A 396 28.62 6.11 18.74
C VAL A 396 27.84 7.20 19.48
N PRO A 397 26.57 6.96 19.86
CA PRO A 397 25.82 7.88 20.71
C PRO A 397 26.54 8.18 22.02
N LYS A 398 26.54 9.46 22.40
CA LYS A 398 27.19 10.00 23.60
C LYS A 398 26.22 10.18 24.74
N GLN A 399 24.92 10.30 24.50
CA GLN A 399 23.96 10.53 25.59
C GLN A 399 23.60 9.25 26.32
N ASP A 400 23.44 9.38 27.65
CA ASP A 400 22.87 8.31 28.46
C ASP A 400 21.42 8.11 28.06
N GLY A 401 21.05 6.90 27.64
CA GLY A 401 19.70 6.63 27.15
C GLY A 401 19.59 6.29 25.67
N HIS A 402 20.62 6.57 24.87
CA HIS A 402 20.63 6.35 23.42
C HIS A 402 21.19 4.97 23.02
N TYR A 403 20.59 4.35 22.00
CA TYR A 403 20.95 2.99 21.59
C TYR A 403 20.53 2.61 20.17
N GLY A 404 21.19 1.58 19.65
CA GLY A 404 20.72 0.77 18.52
C GLY A 404 20.03 -0.48 19.06
N TYR A 405 19.06 -1.01 18.33
CA TYR A 405 18.27 -2.13 18.84
C TYR A 405 17.77 -3.11 17.79
N ILE A 406 17.48 -4.32 18.28
CA ILE A 406 16.61 -5.31 17.64
C ILE A 406 15.39 -5.51 18.54
N ALA A 407 14.18 -5.30 18.00
CA ALA A 407 12.93 -5.66 18.66
C ALA A 407 12.45 -7.03 18.15
N PHE A 408 12.01 -7.92 19.03
CA PHE A 408 11.68 -9.31 18.71
C PHE A 408 10.57 -9.87 19.61
N GLY A 409 9.93 -10.95 19.15
CA GLY A 409 8.80 -11.58 19.87
C GLY A 409 7.44 -10.97 19.53
N ARG A 410 7.37 -10.10 18.52
CA ARG A 410 6.15 -9.40 18.09
C ARG A 410 5.21 -10.30 17.33
N GLU A 411 3.92 -10.23 17.67
CA GLU A 411 2.88 -11.08 17.12
C GLU A 411 2.43 -10.61 15.73
N HIS A 412 2.50 -9.31 15.45
CA HIS A 412 2.02 -8.72 14.21
C HIS A 412 3.11 -7.92 13.49
N ASP A 413 2.91 -7.69 12.18
CA ASP A 413 3.80 -6.90 11.34
C ASP A 413 3.59 -5.38 11.49
N GLY A 414 2.76 -4.94 12.45
CA GLY A 414 2.43 -3.54 12.67
C GLY A 414 3.64 -2.64 12.86
N ALA A 415 3.45 -1.32 12.79
CA ALA A 415 4.53 -0.37 13.04
C ALA A 415 5.16 -0.58 14.44
N PHE A 416 6.45 -0.35 14.55
CA PHE A 416 7.16 -0.24 15.82
C PHE A 416 8.29 0.75 15.68
N GLY A 417 8.53 1.52 16.73
CA GLY A 417 9.67 2.40 16.83
C GLY A 417 9.71 3.06 18.19
N ILE A 418 10.90 3.47 18.59
CA ILE A 418 11.15 4.09 19.90
C ILE A 418 11.54 5.54 19.68
N GLY A 419 10.93 6.43 20.44
CA GLY A 419 11.17 7.86 20.39
C GLY A 419 9.95 8.67 19.98
N LYS A 420 10.09 10.00 20.04
CA LYS A 420 8.96 10.94 19.86
C LYS A 420 8.32 10.85 18.47
N LYS A 421 9.10 10.47 17.46
CA LYS A 421 8.60 10.31 16.10
C LYS A 421 7.48 9.27 16.00
N PHE A 422 7.65 8.16 16.72
CA PHE A 422 6.71 7.05 16.62
C PHE A 422 5.54 7.26 17.59
N ALA A 423 5.82 7.66 18.84
CA ALA A 423 4.88 8.04 19.92
C ALA A 423 3.56 7.25 20.00
N ALA A 424 3.55 6.05 19.42
CA ALA A 424 2.41 5.18 19.33
C ALA A 424 2.45 4.20 20.50
N LYS A 425 1.26 3.91 21.02
CA LYS A 425 1.08 2.72 21.86
C LYS A 425 1.42 1.51 21.00
N GLN A 426 2.29 0.64 21.50
CA GLN A 426 2.62 -0.59 20.78
C GLN A 426 1.39 -1.49 20.81
N GLU A 427 0.87 -1.88 19.65
CA GLU A 427 -0.34 -2.71 19.56
C GLU A 427 -0.14 -4.06 20.25
N ASP A 428 1.06 -4.62 20.13
CA ASP A 428 1.49 -5.87 20.76
C ASP A 428 2.67 -5.67 21.71
N GLY A 429 2.87 -6.67 22.58
CA GLY A 429 4.01 -6.69 23.48
C GLY A 429 5.28 -7.20 22.77
N THR A 430 6.44 -6.75 23.23
CA THR A 430 7.71 -7.06 22.56
C THR A 430 8.92 -6.95 23.49
N TYR A 431 9.99 -7.66 23.13
CA TYR A 431 11.31 -7.45 23.72
C TYR A 431 12.18 -6.61 22.81
N VAL A 432 13.09 -5.84 23.40
CA VAL A 432 14.10 -5.06 22.68
C VAL A 432 15.47 -5.36 23.28
N LEU A 433 16.37 -5.91 22.46
CA LEU A 433 17.79 -5.94 22.78
C LEU A 433 18.40 -4.59 22.38
N ALA A 434 18.62 -3.74 23.38
CA ALA A 434 19.19 -2.42 23.24
C ALA A 434 20.70 -2.44 23.53
N ILE A 435 21.52 -2.04 22.56
CA ILE A 435 22.95 -1.82 22.74
C ILE A 435 23.18 -0.33 23.00
N ARG A 436 23.66 -0.01 24.21
CA ARG A 436 23.93 1.36 24.66
C ARG A 436 25.45 1.58 24.74
N PRO A 437 26.06 2.33 23.81
CA PRO A 437 27.49 2.62 23.88
C PRO A 437 27.88 3.45 25.10
N ASN A 438 27.00 4.36 25.53
CA ASN A 438 27.16 5.12 26.77
C ASN A 438 25.93 4.95 27.68
N TYR A 439 26.15 4.33 28.83
CA TYR A 439 25.18 4.18 29.90
C TYR A 439 25.89 4.22 31.25
N ARG A 440 25.67 5.29 32.03
CA ARG A 440 26.30 5.49 33.34
C ARG A 440 27.82 5.22 33.35
N GLY A 441 28.53 5.70 32.33
CA GLY A 441 30.00 5.60 32.23
C GLY A 441 30.55 4.32 31.59
N GLY A 442 29.70 3.45 31.03
CA GLY A 442 30.16 2.26 30.30
C GLY A 442 29.20 1.84 29.19
N SER A 443 29.58 0.80 28.43
CA SER A 443 28.69 0.20 27.44
C SER A 443 27.89 -0.95 28.04
N VAL A 444 26.59 -1.01 27.75
CA VAL A 444 25.71 -2.07 28.24
C VAL A 444 24.85 -2.62 27.11
N ALA A 445 24.42 -3.88 27.28
CA ALA A 445 23.33 -4.47 26.52
C ALA A 445 22.16 -4.72 27.47
N GLN A 446 20.98 -4.24 27.12
CA GLN A 446 19.76 -4.35 27.93
C GLN A 446 18.65 -5.07 27.19
N ILE A 447 17.85 -5.82 27.93
CA ILE A 447 16.55 -6.29 27.47
C ILE A 447 15.48 -5.37 28.05
N LEU A 448 14.77 -4.70 27.16
CA LEU A 448 13.60 -3.90 27.46
C LEU A 448 12.34 -4.70 27.08
N CYS A 449 11.29 -4.58 27.87
CA CYS A 449 9.99 -5.22 27.65
C CYS A 449 8.93 -4.14 27.52
N PHE A 450 8.31 -4.06 26.35
CA PHE A 450 7.13 -3.24 26.13
C PHE A 450 5.90 -4.12 26.31
N GLU A 451 5.04 -3.74 27.23
CA GLU A 451 3.73 -4.38 27.38
C GLU A 451 2.76 -3.80 26.32
N PRO A 452 1.76 -4.56 25.87
CA PRO A 452 0.74 -4.08 24.95
C PRO A 452 0.14 -2.76 25.43
N ASN A 453 -0.06 -1.84 24.50
CA ASN A 453 -0.62 -0.52 24.70
C ASN A 453 0.17 0.42 25.63
N GLN A 454 1.43 0.08 25.96
CA GLN A 454 2.31 0.93 26.76
C GLN A 454 3.36 1.65 25.89
N ALA A 455 3.67 2.88 26.25
CA ALA A 455 4.70 3.69 25.56
C ALA A 455 6.10 3.54 26.17
N SER A 456 6.18 3.17 27.46
CA SER A 456 7.45 3.05 28.18
C SER A 456 7.78 1.59 28.48
N PRO A 457 9.03 1.15 28.28
CA PRO A 457 9.41 -0.21 28.59
C PRO A 457 9.79 -0.40 30.06
N ARG A 458 9.66 -1.64 30.53
CA ARG A 458 10.32 -2.15 31.74
C ARG A 458 11.67 -2.76 31.36
N VAL A 459 12.72 -2.48 32.14
CA VAL A 459 14.01 -3.17 31.98
C VAL A 459 13.92 -4.56 32.62
N LEU A 460 14.14 -5.62 31.84
CA LEU A 460 14.18 -7.00 32.37
C LEU A 460 15.58 -7.45 32.74
N HIS A 461 16.59 -7.02 31.98
CA HIS A 461 17.97 -7.45 32.21
C HIS A 461 18.96 -6.38 31.73
N THR A 462 20.08 -6.25 32.43
CA THR A 462 21.21 -5.38 32.04
C THR A 462 22.51 -6.17 32.15
N MET A 463 23.29 -6.19 31.07
CA MET A 463 24.64 -6.74 31.03
C MET A 463 25.65 -5.64 30.75
N LYS A 464 26.60 -5.41 31.66
CA LYS A 464 27.76 -4.55 31.38
C LYS A 464 28.67 -5.27 30.38
N LEU A 465 29.01 -4.60 29.29
CA LEU A 465 29.91 -5.16 28.27
C LEU A 465 31.36 -5.09 28.78
N ARG A 466 32.12 -6.15 28.54
CA ARG A 466 33.56 -6.23 28.91
C ARG A 466 34.40 -5.20 28.18
N GLN A 467 34.00 -4.85 26.95
CA GLN A 467 34.65 -3.84 26.13
C GLN A 467 33.68 -2.69 25.86
N LYS A 468 34.24 -1.47 25.81
CA LYS A 468 33.49 -0.29 25.38
C LYS A 468 33.17 -0.42 23.89
N VAL A 469 31.95 -0.07 23.51
CA VAL A 469 31.54 0.02 22.11
C VAL A 469 32.18 1.26 21.48
N THR A 470 32.91 1.08 20.38
CA THR A 470 33.55 2.18 19.65
C THR A 470 33.02 2.30 18.23
N THR A 471 33.23 3.47 17.62
CA THR A 471 32.93 3.70 16.19
C THR A 471 33.60 2.64 15.31
N GLY A 472 32.89 2.18 14.28
CA GLY A 472 33.36 1.18 13.31
C GLY A 472 33.45 -0.24 13.85
N GLN A 473 33.27 -0.47 15.16
CA GLN A 473 33.34 -1.79 15.77
C GLN A 473 32.10 -2.61 15.43
N ALA A 474 32.29 -3.72 14.73
CA ALA A 474 31.24 -4.72 14.56
C ALA A 474 30.94 -5.42 15.89
N LEU A 475 29.66 -5.40 16.28
CA LEU A 475 29.14 -6.12 17.44
C LEU A 475 28.40 -7.36 16.96
N ASN A 476 28.95 -8.54 17.23
CA ASN A 476 28.37 -9.83 16.87
C ASN A 476 27.39 -10.23 17.96
N CYS A 477 26.11 -10.22 17.65
CA CYS A 477 25.05 -10.45 18.61
C CYS A 477 24.28 -11.72 18.27
N LYS A 478 23.79 -12.38 19.31
CA LYS A 478 22.91 -13.54 19.20
C LYS A 478 21.79 -13.42 20.22
N ILE A 479 20.56 -13.72 19.82
CA ILE A 479 19.42 -13.90 20.73
C ILE A 479 18.97 -15.35 20.58
N VAL A 480 18.87 -16.08 21.69
CA VAL A 480 18.40 -17.47 21.72
C VAL A 480 17.14 -17.54 22.56
N LEU A 481 16.00 -17.76 21.91
CA LEU A 481 14.73 -17.97 22.57
C LEU A 481 14.50 -19.46 22.81
N ASN A 482 14.06 -19.77 24.03
CA ASN A 482 13.52 -21.04 24.44
C ASN A 482 12.09 -20.85 24.92
N LYS A 483 11.41 -21.98 25.15
CA LYS A 483 9.99 -22.01 25.53
C LYS A 483 9.67 -21.08 26.72
N ASN A 484 10.47 -21.18 27.79
CA ASN A 484 10.21 -20.48 29.05
C ASN A 484 11.23 -19.40 29.41
N SER A 485 12.30 -19.27 28.61
CA SER A 485 13.39 -18.35 28.89
C SER A 485 14.11 -17.95 27.61
N PHE A 486 14.97 -16.97 27.69
CA PHE A 486 15.89 -16.62 26.61
C PHE A 486 17.18 -16.07 27.17
N TYR A 487 18.21 -16.02 26.35
CA TYR A 487 19.45 -15.33 26.65
C TYR A 487 19.98 -14.66 25.38
N TYR A 488 20.97 -13.81 25.55
CA TYR A 488 21.63 -13.16 24.43
C TYR A 488 23.14 -13.12 24.62
N THR A 489 23.85 -12.92 23.52
CA THR A 489 25.30 -12.71 23.54
C THR A 489 25.66 -11.44 22.77
N VAL A 490 26.74 -10.78 23.21
CA VAL A 490 27.38 -9.67 22.49
C VAL A 490 28.87 -9.93 22.47
N ASN A 491 29.46 -10.09 21.28
CA ASN A 491 30.86 -10.49 21.08
C ASN A 491 31.25 -11.73 21.91
N GLY A 492 30.36 -12.72 21.97
CA GLY A 492 30.57 -13.96 22.72
C GLY A 492 30.41 -13.84 24.25
N GLN A 493 30.15 -12.64 24.79
CA GLN A 493 29.78 -12.47 26.19
C GLN A 493 28.31 -12.85 26.40
N TYR A 494 28.04 -13.86 27.23
CA TYR A 494 26.69 -14.35 27.55
C TYR A 494 26.00 -13.52 28.62
N SER A 495 24.71 -13.27 28.42
CA SER A 495 23.82 -12.81 29.50
C SER A 495 23.52 -13.95 30.47
N SER A 496 23.06 -13.61 31.68
CA SER A 496 22.34 -14.60 32.49
C SER A 496 21.03 -15.00 31.79
N PRO A 497 20.47 -16.20 32.05
CA PRO A 497 19.16 -16.58 31.54
C PRO A 497 18.05 -15.65 32.04
N ILE A 498 17.16 -15.26 31.14
CA ILE A 498 16.01 -14.40 31.42
C ILE A 498 14.76 -15.27 31.40
N ASN A 499 14.20 -15.51 32.58
CA ASN A 499 13.01 -16.35 32.76
C ASN A 499 11.72 -15.55 32.48
N HIS A 500 11.50 -15.23 31.20
CA HIS A 500 10.32 -14.52 30.72
C HIS A 500 9.90 -15.03 29.34
N SER A 501 8.60 -15.28 29.16
CA SER A 501 8.09 -15.95 27.95
C SER A 501 6.85 -15.35 27.30
N ALA A 502 6.40 -14.17 27.74
CA ALA A 502 5.18 -13.55 27.24
C ALA A 502 5.14 -13.30 25.72
N TYR A 503 6.27 -13.05 25.07
CA TYR A 503 6.34 -12.62 23.66
C TYR A 503 7.21 -13.56 22.83
N ARG A 504 6.61 -14.18 21.80
CA ARG A 504 7.24 -15.21 20.95
C ARG A 504 6.89 -15.06 19.46
N GLY A 505 6.19 -14.00 19.10
CA GLY A 505 5.81 -13.78 17.72
C GLY A 505 7.03 -13.58 16.81
N PRO A 506 6.87 -13.83 15.49
CA PRO A 506 7.99 -13.99 14.58
C PRO A 506 8.58 -12.66 14.09
N TYR A 507 7.89 -11.54 14.31
CA TYR A 507 8.25 -10.27 13.68
C TYR A 507 9.39 -9.58 14.41
N VAL A 508 10.34 -9.08 13.62
CA VAL A 508 11.55 -8.43 14.11
C VAL A 508 11.69 -7.05 13.49
N HIS A 509 12.05 -6.07 14.32
CA HIS A 509 12.43 -4.74 13.85
C HIS A 509 13.88 -4.44 14.16
N PHE A 510 14.48 -3.62 13.31
CA PHE A 510 15.78 -3.02 13.54
C PHE A 510 15.65 -1.50 13.58
N GLY A 511 16.23 -0.87 14.58
CA GLY A 511 16.14 0.57 14.71
C GLY A 511 17.19 1.18 15.61
N ARG A 512 17.06 2.49 15.76
CA ARG A 512 17.91 3.30 16.63
C ARG A 512 17.08 4.38 17.33
N PHE A 513 17.47 4.69 18.54
CA PHE A 513 16.88 5.72 19.38
C PHE A 513 17.99 6.65 19.88
N HIS A 514 18.15 7.78 19.21
CA HIS A 514 19.15 8.79 19.56
C HIS A 514 18.91 10.17 18.94
N GLY A 515 17.77 10.36 18.24
CA GLY A 515 17.48 11.59 17.52
C GLY A 515 18.40 11.84 16.31
N THR A 516 18.60 13.13 16.00
CA THR A 516 19.37 13.62 14.84
C THR A 516 20.78 14.09 15.19
N ASN A 517 21.01 14.47 16.45
CA ASN A 517 22.19 15.25 16.86
C ASN A 517 23.18 14.45 17.71
N ASP A 518 22.98 13.14 17.83
CA ASP A 518 23.86 12.26 18.59
C ASP A 518 24.07 10.95 17.82
N GLY A 519 25.22 10.28 17.98
CA GLY A 519 25.56 9.05 17.26
C GLY A 519 25.87 9.22 15.77
N GLY A 520 26.14 8.08 15.10
CA GLY A 520 26.50 7.86 13.68
C GLY A 520 25.46 6.95 12.97
N PRO A 521 25.53 6.72 11.64
CA PRO A 521 24.65 5.76 10.98
C PRO A 521 24.78 4.38 11.65
N LEU A 522 23.65 3.70 11.82
CA LEU A 522 23.63 2.36 12.42
C LEU A 522 23.43 1.34 11.30
N GLU A 523 24.46 0.53 11.09
CA GLU A 523 24.49 -0.53 10.09
C GLU A 523 24.14 -1.87 10.73
N LEU A 524 23.35 -2.68 10.02
CA LEU A 524 23.02 -4.06 10.34
C LEU A 524 23.44 -4.99 9.20
N THR A 525 24.15 -6.07 9.54
CA THR A 525 24.63 -7.11 8.63
C THR A 525 24.49 -8.50 9.25
N ARG A 526 24.73 -9.57 8.46
CA ARG A 526 24.72 -10.98 8.88
C ARG A 526 23.46 -11.39 9.65
N ILE A 527 22.30 -10.92 9.19
CA ILE A 527 21.03 -11.16 9.87
C ILE A 527 20.54 -12.53 9.45
N GLU A 528 20.66 -13.49 10.34
CA GLU A 528 20.29 -14.87 10.10
C GLU A 528 19.42 -15.36 11.25
N ALA A 529 18.23 -15.84 10.91
CA ALA A 529 17.41 -16.54 11.87
C ALA A 529 17.39 -18.03 11.53
N ARG A 530 17.52 -18.84 12.58
CA ARG A 530 17.57 -20.29 12.49
C ARG A 530 16.60 -20.86 13.50
N GLN A 531 15.79 -21.81 13.07
CA GLN A 531 15.10 -22.66 14.03
C GLN A 531 16.16 -23.37 14.87
N SER A 532 16.01 -23.29 16.18
CA SER A 532 16.86 -24.03 17.09
C SER A 532 16.39 -25.48 17.07
N TRP A 533 16.97 -26.30 16.20
CA TRP A 533 16.90 -27.75 16.32
C TRP A 533 17.60 -28.12 17.63
N ILE A 534 16.93 -28.91 18.46
CA ILE A 534 17.59 -29.62 19.58
C ILE A 534 18.59 -30.60 18.96
#